data_AF-A0A1Y4HY84-F1
#
_entry.id   AF-A0A1Y4HY84-F1
#
_cell.length_a   1.000
_cell.length_b   1.000
_cell.length_c   1.000
_cell.angle_alpha   90.00
_cell.angle_beta   90.00
_cell.angle_gamma   90.00
#
_symmetry.space_group_name_H-M   'P 1'
#
loop_
_entity.id
_entity.type
_entity.pdbx_description
1 polymer ?
#
loop_
_entity_poly.entity_id
_entity_poly.type
_entity_poly.pdbx_seq_one_letter_code
_entity_poly.pdbx_strand_id
1 'polypeptide(L)'
;MMEAVLSNADHPEYGVATIPLPIPRNQYDHCVSLLEALEIGGASEADCRLDSLDSAWPVLNRLVCTKVNLDELDYLAKRLDSFTVGEFSQFQAMAEKLNLASMKDLINLTFCCQQATVITDFTNLKEIGRDHYMNIHGGCASMEELEQLDGAETAILLIEDNEGTVTRYGVVYDNGMQLSQLYDGKHLPCYHYEADMTAVGISTRWEPENSRNVTWIYLPASKGQIERAMQRSGIADPKDMRLFIADSSFPEEVDVALDFQCDNIHELNELALAVEKFSIHDRKKLGAAVSMAKPENASQIRRLAENMDLFEFAPGAHTPAEYGKYMIQKSGHFEYDPNLDEFYDYERYGLQHMDYQSGVFTDRGYIAYVGTVDLEELMAEDPMDQCQREQGVQMGGMT
;
A
#
# COMPACT_ATOMS: atom_id res chain seq x y z
N MET A 1 10.51 -0.42 14.79
CA MET A 1 11.77 -0.82 14.12
C MET A 1 12.28 -2.10 14.76
N MET A 2 12.44 -3.13 13.95
CA MET A 2 12.95 -4.44 14.30
C MET A 2 14.17 -4.73 13.42
N GLU A 3 15.09 -5.55 13.90
CA GLU A 3 16.26 -5.99 13.12
C GLU A 3 16.43 -7.50 13.26
N ALA A 4 16.47 -8.20 12.12
CA ALA A 4 16.66 -9.64 12.08
C ALA A 4 18.05 -9.99 11.55
N VAL A 5 18.74 -10.88 12.25
CA VAL A 5 20.00 -11.48 11.77
C VAL A 5 19.67 -12.86 11.22
N LEU A 6 19.92 -13.05 9.92
CA LEU A 6 19.57 -14.24 9.17
C LEU A 6 20.83 -14.96 8.68
N SER A 7 20.82 -16.29 8.70
CA SER A 7 21.92 -17.13 8.21
C SER A 7 21.42 -18.38 7.51
N ASN A 8 22.31 -19.03 6.76
CA ASN A 8 22.06 -20.32 6.18
C ASN A 8 22.30 -21.41 7.25
N ALA A 9 21.25 -22.17 7.59
CA ALA A 9 21.34 -23.22 8.61
C ALA A 9 22.31 -24.35 8.23
N ASP A 10 22.39 -24.63 6.93
CA ASP A 10 23.14 -25.76 6.38
C ASP A 10 24.58 -25.35 6.02
N HIS A 11 24.83 -24.05 5.83
CA HIS A 11 26.14 -23.44 5.55
C HIS A 11 26.48 -22.24 6.46
N PRO A 12 26.74 -22.47 7.77
CA PRO A 12 27.07 -21.38 8.71
C PRO A 12 28.32 -20.58 8.34
N GLU A 13 29.22 -21.14 7.54
CA GLU A 13 30.44 -20.52 7.06
C GLU A 13 30.22 -19.34 6.11
N TYR A 14 29.02 -19.22 5.51
CA TYR A 14 28.69 -18.10 4.61
C TYR A 14 28.49 -16.78 5.35
N GLY A 15 28.34 -16.82 6.68
CA GLY A 15 28.15 -15.64 7.52
C GLY A 15 26.68 -15.34 7.77
N VAL A 16 26.37 -14.07 8.01
CA VAL A 16 25.03 -13.59 8.39
C VAL A 16 24.67 -12.34 7.61
N ALA A 17 23.37 -12.13 7.39
CA ALA A 17 22.81 -10.90 6.86
C ALA A 17 21.94 -10.23 7.93
N THR A 18 22.13 -8.93 8.13
CA THR A 18 21.30 -8.13 9.03
C THR A 18 20.27 -7.38 8.21
N ILE A 19 19.00 -7.65 8.45
CA ILE A 19 17.87 -7.13 7.69
C ILE A 19 17.03 -6.20 8.57
N PRO A 20 16.83 -4.93 8.19
CA PRO A 20 15.90 -4.03 8.88
C PRO A 20 14.45 -4.43 8.57
N LEU A 21 13.59 -4.36 9.59
CA LEU A 21 12.19 -4.74 9.52
C LEU A 21 11.29 -3.64 10.13
N PRO A 22 10.19 -3.23 9.45
CA PRO A 22 9.87 -3.50 8.04
C PRO A 22 10.99 -3.08 7.08
N ILE A 23 11.14 -3.82 5.97
CA ILE A 23 12.15 -3.54 4.95
C ILE A 23 11.75 -2.26 4.21
N PRO A 24 12.57 -1.19 4.20
CA PRO A 24 12.29 -0.01 3.41
C PRO A 24 12.19 -0.37 1.93
N ARG A 25 11.21 0.20 1.24
CA ARG A 25 10.91 -0.14 -0.16
C ARG A 25 12.12 0.01 -1.10
N ASN A 26 12.95 1.04 -0.89
CA ASN A 26 14.17 1.27 -1.67
C ASN A 26 15.36 0.37 -1.29
N GLN A 27 15.22 -0.45 -0.24
CA GLN A 27 16.24 -1.39 0.24
C GLN A 27 15.83 -2.84 0.02
N TYR A 28 14.62 -3.11 -0.47
CA TYR A 28 14.12 -4.47 -0.63
C TYR A 28 15.03 -5.35 -1.50
N ASP A 29 15.34 -4.90 -2.72
CA ASP A 29 16.22 -5.65 -3.63
C ASP A 29 17.62 -5.87 -3.03
N HIS A 30 18.15 -4.88 -2.30
CA HIS A 30 19.42 -5.03 -1.60
C HIS A 30 19.37 -6.10 -0.52
N CYS A 31 18.30 -6.14 0.29
CA CYS A 31 18.11 -7.15 1.33
C CYS A 31 18.00 -8.55 0.74
N VAL A 32 17.30 -8.69 -0.39
CA VAL A 32 17.21 -9.97 -1.12
C VAL A 32 18.60 -10.41 -1.60
N SER A 33 19.36 -9.52 -2.25
CA SER A 33 20.72 -9.86 -2.72
C SER A 33 21.68 -10.25 -1.59
N LEU A 34 21.54 -9.69 -0.40
CA LEU A 34 22.32 -10.11 0.77
C LEU A 34 22.03 -11.57 1.17
N LEU A 35 20.77 -12.00 1.09
CA LEU A 35 20.39 -13.38 1.39
C LEU A 35 20.76 -14.36 0.28
N GLU A 36 20.63 -13.93 -0.98
CA GLU A 36 21.06 -14.73 -2.14
C GLU A 36 22.56 -15.05 -2.08
N ALA A 37 23.39 -14.11 -1.61
CA ALA A 37 24.82 -14.34 -1.37
C ALA A 37 25.12 -15.40 -0.30
N LEU A 38 24.14 -15.72 0.56
CA LEU A 38 24.17 -16.78 1.56
C LEU A 38 23.45 -18.06 1.08
N GLU A 39 23.03 -18.12 -0.19
CA GLU A 39 22.27 -19.22 -0.79
C GLU A 39 20.93 -19.50 -0.06
N ILE A 40 20.26 -18.45 0.42
CA ILE A 40 18.94 -18.48 1.07
C ILE A 40 18.09 -17.29 0.58
N GLY A 41 16.88 -17.16 1.12
CA GLY A 41 15.97 -16.06 0.82
C GLY A 41 14.99 -16.40 -0.30
N GLY A 42 14.63 -17.67 -0.49
CA GLY A 42 13.65 -18.08 -1.49
C GLY A 42 12.31 -17.33 -1.39
N ALA A 43 11.61 -17.14 -2.51
CA ALA A 43 10.32 -16.44 -2.53
C ALA A 43 9.26 -17.13 -1.68
N SER A 44 9.21 -18.46 -1.68
CA SER A 44 8.18 -19.24 -0.96
C SER A 44 8.75 -20.14 0.13
N GLU A 45 10.08 -20.20 0.27
CA GLU A 45 10.74 -21.13 1.18
C GLU A 45 11.04 -20.46 2.52
N ALA A 46 10.83 -21.19 3.61
CA ALA A 46 11.34 -20.82 4.92
C ALA A 46 12.74 -21.44 5.06
N ASP A 47 13.73 -20.77 4.48
CA ASP A 47 15.13 -21.22 4.38
C ASP A 47 16.09 -20.38 5.22
N CYS A 48 15.69 -19.18 5.64
CA CYS A 48 16.49 -18.28 6.45
C CYS A 48 16.43 -18.68 7.93
N ARG A 49 17.54 -19.08 8.54
CA ARG A 49 17.59 -19.30 9.98
C ARG A 49 17.67 -17.95 10.69
N LEU A 50 16.75 -17.70 11.63
CA LEU A 50 16.75 -16.49 12.44
C LEU A 50 17.72 -16.64 13.63
N ASP A 51 18.89 -16.01 13.58
CA ASP A 51 19.91 -16.11 14.63
C ASP A 51 19.62 -15.19 15.82
N SER A 52 19.16 -13.97 15.54
CA SER A 52 18.69 -13.04 16.56
C SER A 52 17.65 -12.09 16.00
N LEU A 53 16.77 -11.60 16.86
CA LEU A 53 15.76 -10.62 16.53
C LEU A 53 15.79 -9.50 17.58
N ASP A 54 16.31 -8.34 17.20
CA ASP A 54 16.17 -7.14 18.01
C ASP A 54 14.78 -6.55 17.76
N SER A 55 13.89 -6.67 18.75
CA SER A 55 12.51 -6.20 18.62
C SER A 55 11.92 -5.82 19.98
N ALA A 56 10.96 -4.90 19.94
CA ALA A 56 10.12 -4.60 21.10
C ALA A 56 9.13 -5.72 21.45
N TRP A 57 9.14 -6.86 20.73
CA TRP A 57 8.16 -7.94 20.83
C TRP A 57 8.78 -9.22 21.40
N PRO A 58 9.01 -9.31 22.73
CA PRO A 58 9.63 -10.47 23.35
C PRO A 58 9.03 -11.83 22.99
N VAL A 59 7.73 -11.90 22.67
CA VAL A 59 7.06 -13.14 22.25
C VAL A 59 7.64 -13.72 20.97
N LEU A 60 8.19 -12.88 20.09
CA LEU A 60 8.80 -13.30 18.82
C LEU A 60 10.16 -13.98 19.00
N ASN A 61 10.79 -13.90 20.18
CA ASN A 61 12.02 -14.64 20.47
C ASN A 61 11.86 -16.16 20.34
N ARG A 62 10.62 -16.67 20.29
CA ARG A 62 10.31 -18.06 19.98
C ARG A 62 10.66 -18.46 18.55
N LEU A 63 10.80 -17.50 17.63
CA LEU A 63 11.25 -17.70 16.26
C LEU A 63 12.79 -17.79 16.17
N VAL A 64 13.52 -17.39 17.21
CA VAL A 64 14.98 -17.51 17.19
C VAL A 64 15.39 -18.98 17.09
N CYS A 65 16.36 -19.25 16.24
CA CYS A 65 16.82 -20.57 15.80
C CYS A 65 15.81 -21.40 14.97
N THR A 66 14.70 -20.82 14.50
CA THR A 66 13.82 -21.45 13.51
C THR A 66 14.14 -20.97 12.09
N LYS A 67 13.65 -21.70 11.08
CA LYS A 67 13.69 -21.24 9.69
C LYS A 67 12.44 -20.39 9.40
N VAL A 68 12.63 -19.24 8.77
CA VAL A 68 11.58 -18.27 8.43
C VAL A 68 11.71 -17.86 6.97
N ASN A 69 10.61 -17.40 6.37
CA ASN A 69 10.65 -16.74 5.06
C ASN A 69 10.81 -15.22 5.25
N LEU A 70 11.65 -14.58 4.41
CA LEU A 70 11.91 -13.13 4.48
C LEU A 70 10.62 -12.30 4.39
N ASP A 71 9.78 -12.56 3.39
CA ASP A 71 8.62 -11.70 3.15
C ASP A 71 7.50 -11.94 4.16
N GLU A 72 7.38 -13.16 4.71
CA GLU A 72 6.47 -13.42 5.83
C GLU A 72 6.92 -12.64 7.07
N LEU A 73 8.23 -12.64 7.35
CA LEU A 73 8.81 -11.89 8.48
C LEU A 73 8.64 -10.37 8.30
N ASP A 74 8.89 -9.86 7.09
CA ASP A 74 8.62 -8.46 6.73
C ASP A 74 7.13 -8.11 6.85
N TYR A 75 6.25 -8.98 6.37
CA TYR A 75 4.80 -8.80 6.49
C TYR A 75 4.35 -8.75 7.94
N LEU A 76 4.83 -9.68 8.78
CA LEU A 76 4.54 -9.69 10.21
C LEU A 76 5.04 -8.39 10.86
N ALA A 77 6.26 -7.95 10.54
CA ALA A 77 6.80 -6.69 11.06
C ALA A 77 5.92 -5.50 10.67
N LYS A 78 5.45 -5.42 9.42
CA LYS A 78 4.54 -4.36 8.94
C LYS A 78 3.22 -4.35 9.70
N ARG A 79 2.61 -5.52 9.92
CA ARG A 79 1.38 -5.65 10.71
C ARG A 79 1.58 -5.16 12.14
N LEU A 80 2.68 -5.55 12.78
CA LEU A 80 2.97 -5.21 14.17
C LEU A 80 3.34 -3.72 14.33
N ASP A 81 3.99 -3.11 13.34
CA ASP A 81 4.36 -1.70 13.38
C ASP A 81 3.14 -0.76 13.39
N SER A 82 1.98 -1.20 12.88
CA SER A 82 0.73 -0.43 12.95
C SER A 82 -0.08 -0.63 14.25
N PHE A 83 0.37 -1.46 15.19
CA PHE A 83 -0.39 -1.77 16.39
C PHE A 83 -0.35 -0.64 17.42
N THR A 84 -1.49 -0.41 18.05
CA THR A 84 -1.62 0.41 19.25
C THR A 84 -1.00 -0.28 20.48
N VAL A 85 -0.86 0.45 21.58
CA VAL A 85 -0.35 -0.11 22.85
C VAL A 85 -1.25 -1.24 23.40
N GLY A 86 -2.56 -1.16 23.16
CA GLY A 86 -3.51 -2.22 23.52
C GLY A 86 -3.26 -3.48 22.70
N GLU A 87 -3.16 -3.33 21.37
CA GLU A 87 -2.89 -4.44 20.43
C GLU A 87 -1.52 -5.08 20.68
N PHE A 88 -0.52 -4.30 21.09
CA PHE A 88 0.78 -4.81 21.52
C PHE A 88 0.68 -5.81 22.68
N SER A 89 -0.18 -5.54 23.66
CA SER A 89 -0.41 -6.41 24.81
C SER A 89 -1.27 -7.63 24.43
N GLN A 90 -2.33 -7.40 23.65
CA GLN A 90 -3.23 -8.42 23.13
C GLN A 90 -2.49 -9.49 22.32
N PHE A 91 -1.64 -9.08 21.38
CA PHE A 91 -0.87 -9.99 20.54
C PHE A 91 0.06 -10.88 21.37
N GLN A 92 0.85 -10.31 22.28
CA GLN A 92 1.82 -11.08 23.04
C GLN A 92 1.16 -12.04 24.03
N ALA A 93 0.12 -11.59 24.74
CA ALA A 93 -0.60 -12.43 25.68
C ALA A 93 -1.30 -13.59 24.97
N MET A 94 -1.94 -13.34 23.81
CA MET A 94 -2.61 -14.39 23.04
C MET A 94 -1.62 -15.35 22.37
N ALA A 95 -0.51 -14.86 21.84
CA ALA A 95 0.54 -15.73 21.30
C ALA A 95 1.15 -16.63 22.40
N GLU A 96 1.29 -16.12 23.63
CA GLU A 96 1.71 -16.95 24.76
C GLU A 96 0.65 -17.96 25.18
N LYS A 97 -0.59 -17.52 25.43
CA LYS A 97 -1.71 -18.37 25.84
C LYS A 97 -1.97 -19.52 24.88
N LEU A 98 -1.94 -19.24 23.58
CA LEU A 98 -2.16 -20.24 22.52
C LEU A 98 -0.89 -21.03 22.17
N ASN A 99 0.25 -20.70 22.79
CA ASN A 99 1.56 -21.30 22.51
C ASN A 99 1.92 -21.27 21.01
N LEU A 100 1.66 -20.14 20.35
CA LEU A 100 1.96 -19.97 18.93
C LEU A 100 3.47 -19.80 18.72
N ALA A 101 4.00 -20.49 17.72
CA ALA A 101 5.41 -20.46 17.33
C ALA A 101 5.63 -20.55 15.81
N SER A 102 4.58 -20.71 15.01
CA SER A 102 4.68 -20.73 13.54
C SER A 102 4.46 -19.33 12.97
N MET A 103 5.17 -19.00 11.89
CA MET A 103 5.00 -17.71 11.20
C MET A 103 3.56 -17.51 10.73
N LYS A 104 2.96 -18.58 10.18
CA LYS A 104 1.56 -18.59 9.75
C LYS A 104 0.58 -18.21 10.87
N ASP A 105 0.71 -18.83 12.04
CA ASP A 105 -0.21 -18.58 13.15
C ASP A 105 0.00 -17.21 13.77
N LEU A 106 1.25 -16.73 13.82
CA LEU A 106 1.57 -15.37 14.28
C LEU A 106 0.96 -14.32 13.34
N ILE A 107 1.10 -14.49 12.02
CA ILE A 107 0.46 -13.61 11.03
C ILE A 107 -1.06 -13.65 11.19
N ASN A 108 -1.66 -14.84 11.28
CA ASN A 108 -3.10 -15.00 11.49
C ASN A 108 -3.59 -14.33 12.78
N LEU A 109 -2.81 -14.42 13.86
CA LEU A 109 -3.13 -13.77 15.13
C LEU A 109 -3.24 -12.24 14.99
N THR A 110 -2.43 -11.62 14.12
CA THR A 110 -2.49 -10.16 13.91
C THR A 110 -3.85 -9.66 13.43
N PHE A 111 -4.73 -10.54 12.92
CA PHE A 111 -6.06 -10.15 12.43
C PHE A 111 -7.18 -10.29 13.46
N CYS A 112 -6.94 -10.99 14.57
CA CYS A 112 -7.98 -11.28 15.55
C CYS A 112 -7.57 -11.05 17.01
N CYS A 113 -6.30 -10.71 17.30
CA CYS A 113 -5.85 -10.46 18.67
C CYS A 113 -6.62 -9.32 19.35
N GLN A 114 -7.11 -8.33 18.60
CA GLN A 114 -7.88 -7.19 19.11
C GLN A 114 -9.22 -7.57 19.77
N GLN A 115 -9.70 -8.80 19.55
CA GLN A 115 -10.92 -9.31 20.20
C GLN A 115 -10.68 -9.71 21.66
N ALA A 116 -9.43 -10.03 22.02
CA ALA A 116 -9.08 -10.37 23.39
C ALA A 116 -8.99 -9.11 24.25
N THR A 117 -9.26 -9.22 25.55
CA THR A 117 -8.97 -8.17 26.52
C THR A 117 -7.77 -8.58 27.35
N VAL A 118 -6.77 -7.70 27.46
CA VAL A 118 -5.57 -7.94 28.28
C VAL A 118 -5.46 -6.85 29.31
N ILE A 119 -5.45 -7.26 30.59
CA ILE A 119 -5.20 -6.35 31.70
C ILE A 119 -3.73 -6.46 32.09
N THR A 120 -2.99 -5.36 31.90
CA THR A 120 -1.58 -5.23 32.29
C THR A 120 -1.40 -4.42 33.57
N ASP A 121 -2.37 -3.56 33.89
CA ASP A 121 -2.43 -2.75 35.10
C ASP A 121 -3.86 -2.74 35.65
N PHE A 122 -4.02 -3.00 36.95
CA PHE A 122 -5.31 -3.05 37.64
C PHE A 122 -5.66 -1.74 38.38
N THR A 123 -4.86 -0.69 38.23
CA THR A 123 -5.08 0.58 38.96
C THR A 123 -6.31 1.37 38.48
N ASN A 124 -6.73 1.20 37.21
CA ASN A 124 -7.82 1.96 36.60
C ASN A 124 -8.92 1.04 36.03
N LEU A 125 -9.83 0.57 36.90
CA LEU A 125 -10.94 -0.28 36.50
C LEU A 125 -11.85 0.37 35.45
N LYS A 126 -12.04 1.70 35.49
CA LYS A 126 -12.89 2.39 34.51
C LYS A 126 -12.35 2.25 33.09
N GLU A 127 -11.03 2.38 32.92
CA GLU A 127 -10.36 2.22 31.63
C GLU A 127 -10.38 0.77 31.17
N ILE A 128 -10.12 -0.19 32.07
CA ILE A 128 -10.23 -1.63 31.78
C ILE A 128 -11.60 -1.97 31.20
N GLY A 129 -12.69 -1.54 31.86
CA GLY A 129 -14.03 -1.88 31.39
C GLY A 129 -14.38 -1.17 30.09
N ARG A 130 -13.88 0.05 29.86
CA ARG A 130 -14.04 0.76 28.59
C ARG A 130 -13.34 0.02 27.46
N ASP A 131 -12.10 -0.40 27.66
CA ASP A 131 -11.32 -1.13 26.66
C ASP A 131 -11.91 -2.53 26.41
N HIS A 132 -12.35 -3.22 27.48
CA HIS A 132 -13.08 -4.48 27.36
C HIS A 132 -14.34 -4.33 26.50
N TYR A 133 -15.15 -3.30 26.79
CA TYR A 133 -16.36 -3.01 26.03
C TYR A 133 -16.03 -2.76 24.55
N MET A 134 -15.00 -1.97 24.26
CA MET A 134 -14.56 -1.74 22.87
C MET A 134 -14.15 -3.05 22.17
N ASN A 135 -13.40 -3.92 22.85
CA ASN A 135 -12.92 -5.18 22.26
C ASN A 135 -14.07 -6.12 21.88
N ILE A 136 -15.08 -6.29 22.75
CA ILE A 136 -16.23 -7.17 22.47
C ILE A 136 -17.22 -6.59 21.44
N HIS A 137 -17.13 -5.29 21.13
CA HIS A 137 -17.90 -4.62 20.09
C HIS A 137 -17.07 -4.33 18.83
N GLY A 138 -15.92 -5.02 18.65
CA GLY A 138 -15.11 -4.93 17.43
C GLY A 138 -14.43 -3.57 17.22
N GLY A 139 -14.15 -2.85 18.31
CA GLY A 139 -13.55 -1.51 18.26
C GLY A 139 -14.53 -0.39 17.92
N CYS A 140 -15.83 -0.67 17.90
CA CYS A 140 -16.87 0.29 17.55
C CYS A 140 -17.79 0.55 18.74
N ALA A 141 -17.91 1.82 19.12
CA ALA A 141 -18.93 2.32 20.05
C ALA A 141 -19.19 3.80 19.76
N SER A 142 -20.43 4.24 19.94
CA SER A 142 -20.78 5.66 19.90
C SER A 142 -20.25 6.39 21.14
N MET A 143 -20.10 7.71 21.02
CA MET A 143 -19.70 8.55 22.15
C MET A 143 -20.70 8.46 23.31
N GLU A 144 -22.00 8.41 22.98
CA GLU A 144 -23.09 8.28 23.97
C GLU A 144 -23.03 6.95 24.73
N GLU A 145 -22.77 5.83 24.04
CA GLU A 145 -22.60 4.53 24.69
C GLU A 145 -21.41 4.53 25.65
N LEU A 146 -20.27 5.10 25.25
CA LEU A 146 -19.08 5.18 26.09
C LEU A 146 -19.24 6.14 27.28
N GLU A 147 -20.03 7.21 27.13
CA GLU A 147 -20.34 8.13 28.22
C GLU A 147 -21.29 7.52 29.26
N GLN A 148 -22.21 6.66 28.82
CA GLN A 148 -23.17 5.96 29.68
C GLN A 148 -22.59 4.67 30.30
N LEU A 149 -21.48 4.16 29.77
CA LEU A 149 -20.82 2.95 30.25
C LEU A 149 -20.29 3.11 31.68
N ASP A 150 -20.76 2.25 32.58
CA ASP A 150 -20.07 2.04 33.86
C ASP A 150 -18.86 1.13 33.64
N GLY A 151 -17.73 1.76 33.31
CA GLY A 151 -16.48 1.04 33.06
C GLY A 151 -15.96 0.28 34.29
N ALA A 152 -16.21 0.79 35.51
CA ALA A 152 -15.70 0.11 36.70
C ALA A 152 -16.48 -1.19 36.96
N GLU A 153 -17.82 -1.14 36.88
CA GLU A 153 -18.66 -2.34 36.98
C GLU A 153 -18.35 -3.34 35.86
N THR A 154 -18.19 -2.84 34.62
CA THR A 154 -17.84 -3.69 33.46
C THR A 154 -16.53 -4.45 33.68
N ALA A 155 -15.51 -3.79 34.25
CA ALA A 155 -14.24 -4.43 34.59
C ALA A 155 -14.39 -5.47 35.71
N ILE A 156 -15.19 -5.17 36.75
CA ILE A 156 -15.42 -6.10 37.86
C ILE A 156 -16.12 -7.36 37.34
N LEU A 157 -17.17 -7.22 36.52
CA LEU A 157 -17.86 -8.36 35.90
C LEU A 157 -16.92 -9.19 35.02
N LEU A 158 -16.04 -8.54 34.24
CA LEU A 158 -15.01 -9.27 33.49
C LEU A 158 -14.13 -10.10 34.41
N ILE A 159 -13.65 -9.51 35.52
CA ILE A 159 -12.68 -10.14 36.42
C ILE A 159 -13.32 -11.25 37.29
N GLU A 160 -14.56 -11.05 37.74
CA GLU A 160 -15.25 -11.98 38.64
C GLU A 160 -15.93 -13.14 37.90
N ASP A 161 -16.57 -12.87 36.75
CA ASP A 161 -17.42 -13.85 36.08
C ASP A 161 -16.70 -14.62 34.95
N ASN A 162 -15.52 -14.18 34.52
CA ASN A 162 -14.79 -14.81 33.41
C ASN A 162 -13.42 -15.36 33.83
N GLU A 163 -13.02 -16.49 33.23
CA GLU A 163 -11.73 -17.11 33.50
C GLU A 163 -10.60 -16.45 32.69
N GLY A 164 -9.92 -15.49 33.32
CA GLY A 164 -8.68 -14.91 32.79
C GLY A 164 -7.50 -15.88 32.85
N THR A 165 -6.65 -15.87 31.83
CA THR A 165 -5.38 -16.63 31.81
C THR A 165 -4.20 -15.71 32.14
N VAL A 166 -3.42 -16.05 33.15
CA VAL A 166 -2.21 -15.28 33.51
C VAL A 166 -1.08 -15.61 32.53
N THR A 167 -0.52 -14.56 31.91
CA THR A 167 0.63 -14.63 31.02
C THR A 167 1.73 -13.69 31.53
N ARG A 168 2.93 -13.79 30.97
CA ARG A 168 4.03 -12.84 31.18
C ARG A 168 3.69 -11.42 30.71
N TYR A 169 2.65 -11.27 29.91
CA TYR A 169 2.25 -10.02 29.26
C TYR A 169 0.93 -9.47 29.83
N GLY A 170 0.42 -10.02 30.94
CA GLY A 170 -0.83 -9.59 31.58
C GLY A 170 -1.83 -10.74 31.76
N VAL A 171 -3.02 -10.42 32.26
CA VAL A 171 -4.14 -11.37 32.38
C VAL A 171 -5.01 -11.23 31.14
N VAL A 172 -5.13 -12.32 30.36
CA VAL A 172 -5.88 -12.32 29.10
C VAL A 172 -7.23 -13.00 29.22
N TYR A 173 -8.24 -12.32 28.73
CA TYR A 173 -9.61 -12.80 28.53
C TYR A 173 -9.80 -12.89 27.01
N ASP A 174 -9.99 -14.10 26.48
CA ASP A 174 -10.06 -14.27 25.02
C ASP A 174 -11.40 -13.80 24.44
N ASN A 175 -12.44 -13.62 25.26
CA ASN A 175 -13.78 -13.22 24.86
C ASN A 175 -14.37 -14.12 23.76
N GLY A 176 -14.01 -15.41 23.75
CA GLY A 176 -14.43 -16.35 22.71
C GLY A 176 -13.72 -16.19 21.36
N MET A 177 -12.66 -15.36 21.29
CA MET A 177 -11.84 -15.15 20.10
C MET A 177 -11.37 -16.49 19.52
N GLN A 178 -11.47 -16.60 18.20
CA GLN A 178 -10.98 -17.75 17.44
C GLN A 178 -9.84 -17.29 16.52
N LEU A 179 -8.76 -18.09 16.48
CA LEU A 179 -7.63 -17.84 15.59
C LEU A 179 -8.06 -18.04 14.13
N SER A 180 -8.32 -16.92 13.45
CA SER A 180 -8.82 -16.90 12.07
C SER A 180 -7.71 -17.32 11.11
N GLN A 181 -7.99 -18.29 10.23
CA GLN A 181 -7.03 -18.79 9.23
C GLN A 181 -7.14 -18.01 7.92
N LEU A 182 -6.86 -16.70 7.97
CA LEU A 182 -6.90 -15.81 6.80
C LEU A 182 -5.68 -15.99 5.91
N TYR A 183 -4.50 -16.10 6.51
CA TYR A 183 -3.26 -16.46 5.84
C TYR A 183 -3.15 -17.98 5.75
N ASP A 184 -3.00 -18.48 4.52
CA ASP A 184 -2.94 -19.91 4.21
C ASP A 184 -1.52 -20.50 4.35
N GLY A 185 -0.50 -19.66 4.53
CA GLY A 185 0.92 -20.04 4.51
C GLY A 185 1.62 -19.82 3.16
N LYS A 186 0.94 -19.18 2.21
CA LYS A 186 1.47 -18.88 0.87
C LYS A 186 1.07 -17.49 0.38
N HIS A 187 -0.22 -17.20 0.33
CA HIS A 187 -0.79 -15.95 -0.19
C HIS A 187 -1.02 -14.96 0.96
N LEU A 188 -0.07 -14.05 1.17
CA LEU A 188 -0.18 -13.03 2.22
C LEU A 188 -1.46 -12.21 2.03
N PRO A 189 -2.29 -11.98 3.08
CA PRO A 189 -3.51 -11.20 2.93
C PRO A 189 -3.24 -9.75 2.52
N CYS A 190 -4.17 -9.11 1.80
CA CYS A 190 -4.02 -7.71 1.42
C CYS A 190 -3.90 -6.82 2.67
N TYR A 191 -2.83 -6.02 2.73
CA TYR A 191 -2.56 -5.07 3.80
C TYR A 191 -1.78 -3.85 3.27
N HIS A 192 -2.40 -2.67 3.32
CA HIS A 192 -1.78 -1.39 2.96
C HIS A 192 -0.97 -0.85 4.13
N TYR A 193 0.36 -1.03 4.08
CA TYR A 193 1.27 -0.52 5.10
C TYR A 193 1.64 0.96 4.88
N GLU A 194 1.88 1.35 3.63
CA GLU A 194 2.21 2.74 3.24
C GLU A 194 1.01 3.41 2.56
N ALA A 195 0.90 4.74 2.72
CA ALA A 195 -0.10 5.55 2.04
C ALA A 195 0.22 5.69 0.54
N ASP A 196 -0.78 6.07 -0.26
CA ASP A 196 -0.63 6.39 -1.69
C ASP A 196 -0.09 5.24 -2.57
N MET A 197 -0.31 3.99 -2.15
CA MET A 197 0.07 2.79 -2.91
C MET A 197 -1.12 2.22 -3.69
N THR A 198 -0.87 1.74 -4.91
CA THR A 198 -1.87 0.99 -5.69
C THR A 198 -1.73 -0.51 -5.40
N ALA A 199 -2.77 -1.13 -4.85
CA ALA A 199 -2.78 -2.56 -4.54
C ALA A 199 -3.24 -3.37 -5.75
N VAL A 200 -2.33 -4.17 -6.29
CA VAL A 200 -2.53 -5.02 -7.45
C VAL A 200 -2.47 -6.48 -7.03
N GLY A 201 -3.57 -7.19 -7.24
CA GLY A 201 -3.62 -8.63 -7.10
C GLY A 201 -3.11 -9.30 -8.37
N ILE A 202 -2.25 -10.31 -8.21
CA ILE A 202 -1.76 -11.14 -9.30
C ILE A 202 -2.16 -12.60 -9.09
N SER A 203 -2.64 -13.23 -10.15
CA SER A 203 -2.90 -14.67 -10.21
C SER A 203 -2.53 -15.21 -11.58
N THR A 204 -2.43 -16.53 -11.70
CA THR A 204 -2.27 -17.13 -13.02
C THR A 204 -3.60 -17.14 -13.77
N ARG A 205 -3.58 -16.92 -15.09
CA ARG A 205 -4.77 -16.97 -15.94
C ARG A 205 -5.54 -18.30 -15.90
N TRP A 206 -4.87 -19.37 -15.47
CA TRP A 206 -5.45 -20.70 -15.32
C TRP A 206 -6.28 -20.84 -14.02
N GLU A 207 -6.13 -19.92 -13.07
CA GLU A 207 -6.94 -19.87 -11.87
C GLU A 207 -8.37 -19.38 -12.20
N PRO A 208 -9.40 -19.94 -11.55
CA PRO A 208 -10.77 -19.43 -11.63
C PRO A 208 -10.82 -17.95 -11.23
N GLU A 209 -11.68 -17.16 -11.88
CA GLU A 209 -11.82 -15.72 -11.59
C GLU A 209 -12.12 -15.41 -10.12
N ASN A 210 -12.83 -16.31 -9.41
CA ASN A 210 -13.16 -16.16 -7.99
C ASN A 210 -12.18 -16.88 -7.05
N SER A 211 -10.96 -17.18 -7.50
CA SER A 211 -9.95 -17.81 -6.66
C SER A 211 -9.51 -16.87 -5.54
N ARG A 212 -9.27 -17.45 -4.36
CA ARG A 212 -8.65 -16.74 -3.23
C ARG A 212 -7.11 -16.76 -3.33
N ASN A 213 -6.55 -17.46 -4.32
CA ASN A 213 -5.12 -17.60 -4.55
C ASN A 213 -4.57 -16.35 -5.26
N VAL A 214 -4.45 -15.28 -4.50
CA VAL A 214 -4.03 -13.97 -4.98
C VAL A 214 -2.77 -13.57 -4.25
N THR A 215 -1.73 -13.21 -4.98
CA THR A 215 -0.57 -12.54 -4.39
C THR A 215 -0.73 -11.04 -4.59
N TRP A 216 -0.64 -10.27 -3.51
CA TRP A 216 -0.76 -8.81 -3.55
C TRP A 216 0.60 -8.15 -3.74
N ILE A 217 0.64 -7.14 -4.61
CA ILE A 217 1.78 -6.27 -4.86
C ILE A 217 1.32 -4.83 -4.65
N TYR A 218 2.14 -4.02 -4.00
CA TYR A 218 1.86 -2.61 -3.75
C TYR A 218 2.76 -1.77 -4.64
N LEU A 219 2.16 -1.06 -5.60
CA LEU A 219 2.89 -0.22 -6.54
C LEU A 219 3.00 1.22 -6.03
N PRO A 220 4.13 1.90 -6.23
CA PRO A 220 5.32 1.40 -6.93
C PRO A 220 6.11 0.35 -6.13
N ALA A 221 6.56 -0.71 -6.80
CA ALA A 221 7.33 -1.82 -6.24
C ALA A 221 8.71 -1.92 -6.89
N SER A 222 9.68 -2.48 -6.18
CA SER A 222 10.98 -2.82 -6.77
C SER A 222 10.84 -3.98 -7.75
N LYS A 223 11.84 -4.16 -8.62
CA LYS A 223 11.86 -5.27 -9.58
C LYS A 223 11.82 -6.63 -8.86
N GLY A 224 12.61 -6.78 -7.80
CA GLY A 224 12.65 -8.01 -7.02
C GLY A 224 11.32 -8.33 -6.33
N GLN A 225 10.56 -7.31 -5.88
CA GLN A 225 9.22 -7.54 -5.31
C GLN A 225 8.26 -8.14 -6.34
N ILE A 226 8.25 -7.61 -7.56
CA ILE A 226 7.39 -8.12 -8.66
C ILE A 226 7.78 -9.56 -9.01
N GLU A 227 9.07 -9.82 -9.20
CA GLU A 227 9.58 -11.15 -9.57
C GLU A 227 9.28 -12.20 -8.49
N ARG A 228 9.45 -11.87 -7.21
CA ARG A 228 9.14 -12.79 -6.10
C ARG A 228 7.65 -13.05 -5.96
N ALA A 229 6.82 -12.04 -6.18
CA ALA A 229 5.37 -12.22 -6.20
C ALA A 229 4.93 -13.15 -7.34
N MET A 230 5.54 -13.03 -8.53
CA MET A 230 5.33 -13.96 -9.64
C MET A 230 5.71 -15.39 -9.27
N GLN A 231 6.90 -15.58 -8.67
CA GLN A 231 7.37 -16.89 -8.22
C GLN A 231 6.40 -17.54 -7.21
N ARG A 232 5.89 -16.76 -6.24
CA ARG A 232 4.87 -17.23 -5.29
C ARG A 232 3.59 -17.68 -5.97
N SER A 233 3.13 -16.91 -6.95
CA SER A 233 1.95 -17.27 -7.75
C SER A 233 2.21 -18.40 -8.76
N GLY A 234 3.43 -18.91 -8.87
CA GLY A 234 3.80 -19.93 -9.85
C GLY A 234 3.76 -19.44 -11.30
N ILE A 235 3.91 -18.13 -11.51
CA ILE A 235 3.89 -17.49 -12.81
C ILE A 235 5.33 -17.42 -13.33
N ALA A 236 5.63 -18.20 -14.37
CA ALA A 236 6.95 -18.21 -15.01
C ALA A 236 7.07 -17.18 -16.14
N ASP A 237 6.02 -17.04 -16.96
CA ASP A 237 5.93 -16.04 -18.03
C ASP A 237 4.99 -14.92 -17.58
N PRO A 238 5.43 -13.64 -17.56
CA PRO A 238 4.55 -12.50 -17.29
C PRO A 238 3.25 -12.50 -18.11
N LYS A 239 3.29 -13.06 -19.33
CA LYS A 239 2.10 -13.19 -20.17
C LYS A 239 1.02 -14.04 -19.54
N ASP A 240 1.33 -14.98 -18.66
CA ASP A 240 0.33 -15.84 -18.01
C ASP A 240 -0.28 -15.21 -16.75
N MET A 241 0.09 -13.97 -16.45
CA MET A 241 -0.45 -13.19 -15.35
C MET A 241 -1.84 -12.66 -15.67
N ARG A 242 -2.71 -12.68 -14.67
CA ARG A 242 -3.94 -11.88 -14.61
C ARG A 242 -3.75 -10.85 -13.51
N LEU A 243 -3.96 -9.59 -13.86
CA LEU A 243 -3.97 -8.47 -12.93
C LEU A 243 -5.39 -8.10 -12.54
N PHE A 244 -5.54 -7.61 -11.32
CA PHE A 244 -6.73 -6.87 -10.91
C PHE A 244 -6.33 -5.86 -9.84
N ILE A 245 -6.92 -4.67 -9.90
CA ILE A 245 -6.65 -3.61 -8.93
C ILE A 245 -7.74 -3.67 -7.86
N ALA A 246 -7.33 -3.80 -6.60
CA ALA A 246 -8.27 -3.76 -5.48
C ALA A 246 -8.44 -2.35 -4.91
N ASP A 247 -7.37 -1.57 -4.93
CA ASP A 247 -7.36 -0.18 -4.50
C ASP A 247 -6.32 0.61 -5.31
N SER A 248 -6.69 1.83 -5.69
CA SER A 248 -5.93 2.66 -6.61
C SER A 248 -5.58 3.98 -5.94
N SER A 249 -4.30 4.35 -6.02
CA SER A 249 -3.86 5.70 -5.64
C SER A 249 -4.10 6.72 -6.77
N PHE A 250 -4.46 6.28 -7.98
CA PHE A 250 -4.60 7.16 -9.13
C PHE A 250 -5.89 8.01 -9.06
N PRO A 251 -5.94 9.14 -9.80
CA PRO A 251 -7.21 9.83 -10.03
C PRO A 251 -8.24 8.91 -10.72
N GLU A 252 -9.52 9.09 -10.42
CA GLU A 252 -10.63 8.30 -11.00
C GLU A 252 -10.59 8.27 -12.54
N GLU A 253 -10.15 9.35 -13.21
CA GLU A 253 -10.06 9.36 -14.68
C GLU A 253 -8.96 8.42 -15.21
N VAL A 254 -7.87 8.24 -14.46
CA VAL A 254 -6.84 7.24 -14.77
C VAL A 254 -7.43 5.84 -14.58
N ASP A 255 -8.17 5.63 -13.49
CA ASP A 255 -8.83 4.35 -13.22
C ASP A 255 -9.80 3.95 -14.33
N VAL A 256 -10.61 4.90 -14.79
CA VAL A 256 -11.55 4.70 -15.90
C VAL A 256 -10.83 4.49 -17.23
N ALA A 257 -9.77 5.26 -17.52
CA ALA A 257 -9.02 5.14 -18.78
C ALA A 257 -8.31 3.79 -18.91
N LEU A 258 -7.90 3.20 -17.78
CA LEU A 258 -7.22 1.90 -17.77
C LEU A 258 -8.19 0.71 -17.89
N ASP A 259 -9.51 0.90 -17.72
CA ASP A 259 -10.56 -0.13 -17.70
C ASP A 259 -10.08 -1.48 -17.09
N PHE A 260 -9.29 -1.35 -16.02
CA PHE A 260 -8.33 -2.24 -15.36
C PHE A 260 -8.07 -3.70 -15.80
N GLN A 261 -8.25 -4.05 -17.07
CA GLN A 261 -7.68 -5.24 -17.70
C GLN A 261 -6.24 -4.93 -18.12
N CYS A 262 -5.41 -4.60 -17.13
CA CYS A 262 -4.00 -4.31 -17.37
C CYS A 262 -3.25 -5.62 -17.64
N ASP A 263 -2.55 -5.70 -18.77
CA ASP A 263 -1.78 -6.90 -19.15
C ASP A 263 -0.30 -6.80 -18.75
N ASN A 264 0.16 -5.64 -18.25
CA ASN A 264 1.56 -5.40 -17.97
C ASN A 264 1.78 -4.66 -16.64
N ILE A 265 2.17 -5.42 -15.61
CA ILE A 265 2.45 -4.89 -14.27
C ILE A 265 3.62 -3.91 -14.27
N HIS A 266 4.59 -4.05 -15.19
CA HIS A 266 5.74 -3.17 -15.25
C HIS A 266 5.35 -1.77 -15.72
N GLU A 267 4.48 -1.65 -16.73
CA GLU A 267 3.99 -0.35 -17.18
C GLU A 267 3.15 0.34 -16.09
N LEU A 268 2.32 -0.42 -15.39
CA LEU A 268 1.56 0.08 -14.25
C LEU A 268 2.48 0.53 -13.11
N ASN A 269 3.57 -0.20 -12.87
CA ASN A 269 4.58 0.15 -11.88
C ASN A 269 5.30 1.46 -12.23
N GLU A 270 5.70 1.63 -13.49
CA GLU A 270 6.33 2.87 -13.96
C GLU A 270 5.36 4.06 -13.89
N LEU A 271 4.08 3.85 -14.17
CA LEU A 271 3.05 4.87 -13.97
C LEU A 271 2.92 5.23 -12.48
N ALA A 272 2.85 4.23 -11.59
CA ALA A 272 2.80 4.45 -10.14
C ALA A 272 4.04 5.23 -9.63
N LEU A 273 5.23 4.93 -10.16
CA LEU A 273 6.46 5.65 -9.87
C LEU A 273 6.39 7.11 -10.33
N ALA A 274 5.88 7.37 -11.54
CA ALA A 274 5.79 8.71 -12.09
C ALA A 274 4.87 9.62 -11.26
N VAL A 275 3.76 9.08 -10.74
CA VAL A 275 2.78 9.85 -9.95
C VAL A 275 3.03 9.85 -8.45
N GLU A 276 3.98 9.05 -7.96
CA GLU A 276 4.19 8.84 -6.52
C GLU A 276 4.29 10.16 -5.75
N LYS A 277 5.07 11.11 -6.27
CA LYS A 277 5.36 12.39 -5.60
C LYS A 277 4.37 13.49 -5.94
N PHE A 278 3.29 13.17 -6.66
CA PHE A 278 2.32 14.17 -7.07
C PHE A 278 1.57 14.72 -5.87
N SER A 279 1.49 16.05 -5.82
CA SER A 279 0.60 16.71 -4.89
C SER A 279 -0.86 16.44 -5.26
N ILE A 280 -1.79 16.73 -4.34
CA ILE A 280 -3.24 16.68 -4.64
C ILE A 280 -3.58 17.54 -5.87
N HIS A 281 -2.86 18.66 -6.08
CA HIS A 281 -3.07 19.52 -7.24
C HIS A 281 -2.61 18.83 -8.54
N ASP A 282 -1.43 18.21 -8.53
CA ASP A 282 -0.89 17.51 -9.71
C ASP A 282 -1.73 16.28 -10.06
N ARG A 283 -2.26 15.56 -9.06
CA ARG A 283 -3.21 14.45 -9.28
C ARG A 283 -4.50 14.94 -9.96
N LYS A 284 -5.05 16.07 -9.51
CA LYS A 284 -6.22 16.69 -10.19
C LYS A 284 -5.90 17.13 -11.61
N LYS A 285 -4.72 17.70 -11.81
CA LYS A 285 -4.24 18.12 -13.13
C LYS A 285 -4.09 16.92 -14.06
N LEU A 286 -3.54 15.81 -13.57
CA LEU A 286 -3.40 14.56 -14.33
C LEU A 286 -4.76 14.01 -14.74
N GLY A 287 -5.75 13.98 -13.83
CA GLY A 287 -7.11 13.55 -14.17
C GLY A 287 -7.74 14.40 -15.28
N ALA A 288 -7.52 15.71 -15.25
CA ALA A 288 -7.95 16.60 -16.33
C ALA A 288 -7.20 16.35 -17.66
N ALA A 289 -5.88 16.09 -17.60
CA ALA A 289 -5.07 15.76 -18.77
C ALA A 289 -5.52 14.44 -19.41
N VAL A 290 -5.84 13.43 -18.61
CA VAL A 290 -6.38 12.14 -19.07
C VAL A 290 -7.75 12.31 -19.71
N SER A 291 -8.62 13.14 -19.13
CA SER A 291 -9.93 13.47 -19.72
C SER A 291 -9.81 14.13 -21.11
N MET A 292 -8.82 15.02 -21.26
CA MET A 292 -8.53 15.71 -22.51
C MET A 292 -7.92 14.77 -23.55
N ALA A 293 -6.86 14.05 -23.18
CA ALA A 293 -6.03 13.28 -24.10
C ALA A 293 -6.59 11.89 -24.43
N LYS A 294 -7.45 11.34 -23.56
CA LYS A 294 -8.08 10.01 -23.70
C LYS A 294 -7.07 8.89 -24.01
N PRO A 295 -6.07 8.69 -23.15
CA PRO A 295 -5.09 7.61 -23.30
C PRO A 295 -5.75 6.23 -23.19
N GLU A 296 -5.13 5.23 -23.79
CA GLU A 296 -5.61 3.85 -23.89
C GLU A 296 -4.85 2.87 -22.99
N ASN A 297 -3.70 3.27 -22.42
CA ASN A 297 -2.86 2.39 -21.59
C ASN A 297 -1.98 3.15 -20.59
N ALA A 298 -1.39 2.42 -19.64
CA ALA A 298 -0.57 2.97 -18.56
C ALA A 298 0.67 3.72 -19.08
N SER A 299 1.28 3.27 -20.17
CA SER A 299 2.43 3.94 -20.79
C SER A 299 2.08 5.34 -21.32
N GLN A 300 0.92 5.49 -21.98
CA GLN A 300 0.44 6.78 -22.46
C GLN A 300 0.11 7.72 -21.29
N ILE A 301 -0.55 7.23 -20.24
CA ILE A 301 -0.83 8.01 -19.02
C ILE A 301 0.49 8.45 -18.35
N ARG A 302 1.49 7.55 -18.29
CA ARG A 302 2.81 7.89 -17.75
C ARG A 302 3.45 9.03 -18.51
N ARG A 303 3.39 9.03 -19.85
CA ARG A 303 3.92 10.12 -20.69
C ARG A 303 3.22 11.45 -20.39
N LEU A 304 1.90 11.45 -20.18
CA LEU A 304 1.18 12.64 -19.74
C LEU A 304 1.70 13.11 -18.36
N ALA A 305 1.85 12.19 -17.41
CA ALA A 305 2.37 12.48 -16.07
C ALA A 305 3.83 13.01 -16.09
N GLU A 306 4.65 12.54 -17.02
CA GLU A 306 6.04 13.01 -17.20
C GLU A 306 6.14 14.40 -17.84
N ASN A 307 5.09 14.84 -18.54
CA ASN A 307 5.06 16.11 -19.30
C ASN A 307 3.97 17.07 -18.78
N MET A 308 3.70 17.05 -17.48
CA MET A 308 2.65 17.87 -16.86
C MET A 308 2.90 19.37 -16.97
N ASP A 309 4.12 19.81 -17.26
CA ASP A 309 4.48 21.21 -17.53
C ASP A 309 3.94 21.72 -18.87
N LEU A 310 3.65 20.84 -19.83
CA LEU A 310 3.01 21.18 -21.11
C LEU A 310 1.50 21.43 -21.01
N PHE A 311 0.94 21.31 -19.80
CA PHE A 311 -0.48 21.53 -19.55
C PHE A 311 -0.69 22.77 -18.68
N GLU A 312 -1.52 23.70 -19.13
CA GLU A 312 -2.02 24.80 -18.30
C GLU A 312 -3.35 24.38 -17.68
N PHE A 313 -3.50 24.52 -16.37
CA PHE A 313 -4.66 23.99 -15.64
C PHE A 313 -5.26 25.02 -14.69
N ALA A 314 -6.54 25.30 -14.88
CA ALA A 314 -7.37 26.14 -14.03
C ALA A 314 -8.35 25.24 -13.23
N PRO A 315 -7.97 24.79 -12.02
CA PRO A 315 -8.79 23.89 -11.22
C PRO A 315 -10.14 24.53 -10.87
N GLY A 316 -11.23 23.78 -11.08
CA GLY A 316 -12.60 24.19 -10.73
C GLY A 316 -13.21 25.27 -11.62
N ALA A 317 -12.54 25.67 -12.71
CA ALA A 317 -13.13 26.56 -13.71
C ALA A 317 -13.95 25.74 -14.73
N HIS A 318 -15.27 25.90 -14.75
CA HIS A 318 -16.17 25.13 -15.61
C HIS A 318 -16.89 26.00 -16.65
N THR A 319 -16.65 27.32 -16.62
CA THR A 319 -17.19 28.30 -17.58
C THR A 319 -16.10 29.26 -18.05
N PRO A 320 -16.25 29.91 -19.21
CA PRO A 320 -15.28 30.91 -19.67
C PRO A 320 -15.09 32.07 -18.68
N ALA A 321 -16.14 32.48 -17.99
CA ALA A 321 -16.07 33.49 -16.93
C ALA A 321 -15.21 33.04 -15.75
N GLU A 322 -15.41 31.81 -15.25
CA GLU A 322 -14.59 31.24 -14.17
C GLU A 322 -13.13 31.05 -14.60
N TYR A 323 -12.89 30.62 -15.83
CA TYR A 323 -11.55 30.48 -16.38
C TYR A 323 -10.85 31.85 -16.51
N GLY A 324 -11.53 32.84 -17.09
CA GLY A 324 -10.98 34.19 -17.18
C GLY A 324 -10.71 34.81 -15.81
N LYS A 325 -11.57 34.53 -14.82
CA LYS A 325 -11.36 34.92 -13.43
C LYS A 325 -10.14 34.25 -12.83
N TYR A 326 -9.97 32.93 -13.03
CA TYR A 326 -8.77 32.22 -12.62
C TYR A 326 -7.51 32.82 -13.25
N MET A 327 -7.54 33.08 -14.56
CA MET A 327 -6.40 33.64 -15.28
C MET A 327 -6.01 35.03 -14.76
N ILE A 328 -6.96 35.90 -14.45
CA ILE A 328 -6.64 37.23 -13.95
C ILE A 328 -6.20 37.20 -12.47
N GLN A 329 -6.86 36.39 -11.64
CA GLN A 329 -6.66 36.45 -10.19
C GLN A 329 -5.60 35.49 -9.64
N LYS A 330 -5.39 34.35 -10.31
CA LYS A 330 -4.69 33.18 -9.73
C LYS A 330 -3.55 32.64 -10.59
N SER A 331 -3.51 32.93 -11.89
CA SER A 331 -2.41 32.46 -12.75
C SER A 331 -1.06 33.11 -12.44
N GLY A 332 -1.06 34.30 -11.81
CA GLY A 332 0.14 35.10 -11.59
C GLY A 332 0.58 35.92 -12.81
N HIS A 333 -0.17 35.90 -13.92
CA HIS A 333 0.14 36.69 -15.12
C HIS A 333 -0.19 38.18 -14.99
N PHE A 334 -1.07 38.57 -14.06
CA PHE A 334 -1.56 39.93 -13.92
C PHE A 334 -1.46 40.46 -12.48
N GLU A 335 -1.27 41.76 -12.34
CA GLU A 335 -1.49 42.47 -11.08
C GLU A 335 -3.01 42.64 -10.88
N TYR A 336 -3.60 41.80 -10.02
CA TYR A 336 -5.02 41.86 -9.70
C TYR A 336 -5.30 42.90 -8.60
N ASP A 337 -6.13 43.90 -8.91
CA ASP A 337 -6.70 44.83 -7.94
C ASP A 337 -8.13 44.40 -7.55
N PRO A 338 -8.39 43.98 -6.30
CA PRO A 338 -9.72 43.63 -5.82
C PRO A 338 -10.75 44.76 -5.92
N ASN A 339 -10.33 46.02 -5.90
CA ASN A 339 -11.24 47.16 -6.04
C ASN A 339 -11.79 47.31 -7.46
N LEU A 340 -11.18 46.64 -8.43
CA LEU A 340 -11.59 46.64 -9.83
C LEU A 340 -12.35 45.36 -10.23
N ASP A 341 -12.67 44.45 -9.29
CA ASP A 341 -13.24 43.12 -9.59
C ASP A 341 -14.48 43.19 -10.48
N GLU A 342 -15.39 44.13 -10.20
CA GLU A 342 -16.65 44.32 -10.93
C GLU A 342 -16.47 44.91 -12.34
N PHE A 343 -15.29 45.44 -12.65
CA PHE A 343 -14.99 46.06 -13.95
C PHE A 343 -14.28 45.11 -14.92
N TYR A 344 -13.79 43.95 -14.46
CA TYR A 344 -13.19 42.96 -15.33
C TYR A 344 -14.26 42.16 -16.07
N ASP A 345 -14.17 42.16 -17.40
CA ASP A 345 -14.97 41.28 -18.25
C ASP A 345 -14.30 39.89 -18.35
N TYR A 346 -14.49 39.10 -17.29
CA TYR A 346 -13.88 37.78 -17.16
C TYR A 346 -14.29 36.82 -18.27
N GLU A 347 -15.57 36.84 -18.66
CA GLU A 347 -16.11 35.94 -19.69
C GLU A 347 -15.47 36.22 -21.05
N ARG A 348 -15.43 37.49 -21.46
CA ARG A 348 -14.83 37.88 -22.73
C ARG A 348 -13.33 37.60 -22.77
N TYR A 349 -12.62 37.86 -21.67
CA TYR A 349 -11.20 37.52 -21.58
C TYR A 349 -10.98 36.01 -21.69
N GLY A 350 -11.76 35.21 -20.93
CA GLY A 350 -11.69 33.75 -20.97
C GLY A 350 -11.91 33.21 -22.37
N LEU A 351 -12.99 33.63 -23.05
CA LEU A 351 -13.27 33.25 -24.44
C LEU A 351 -12.12 33.59 -25.39
N GLN A 352 -11.59 34.82 -25.30
CA GLN A 352 -10.50 35.24 -26.17
C GLN A 352 -9.23 34.41 -25.94
N HIS A 353 -8.92 34.07 -24.69
CA HIS A 353 -7.75 33.25 -24.38
C HIS A 353 -7.92 31.80 -24.87
N MET A 354 -9.12 31.24 -24.69
CA MET A 354 -9.49 29.91 -25.17
C MET A 354 -9.38 29.80 -26.71
N ASP A 355 -9.63 30.87 -27.48
CA ASP A 355 -9.47 30.84 -28.94
C ASP A 355 -8.02 30.63 -29.40
N TYR A 356 -7.03 30.98 -28.58
CA TYR A 356 -5.60 30.82 -28.90
C TYR A 356 -5.00 29.50 -28.43
N GLN A 357 -5.68 28.76 -27.54
CA GLN A 357 -5.19 27.52 -26.95
C GLN A 357 -6.15 26.36 -27.23
N SER A 358 -5.64 25.17 -27.50
CA SER A 358 -6.47 23.97 -27.62
C SER A 358 -6.79 23.40 -26.23
N GLY A 359 -7.67 24.09 -25.49
CA GLY A 359 -8.13 23.67 -24.17
C GLY A 359 -9.59 23.25 -24.10
N VAL A 360 -9.92 22.47 -23.08
CA VAL A 360 -11.26 21.92 -22.85
C VAL A 360 -11.67 22.03 -21.38
N PHE A 361 -12.97 22.13 -21.14
CA PHE A 361 -13.53 21.99 -19.80
C PHE A 361 -13.68 20.50 -19.44
N THR A 362 -13.28 20.16 -18.22
CA THR A 362 -13.42 18.84 -17.61
C THR A 362 -14.14 18.96 -16.26
N ASP A 363 -14.49 17.83 -15.66
CA ASP A 363 -15.09 17.80 -14.31
C ASP A 363 -14.14 18.34 -13.22
N ARG A 364 -12.84 18.45 -13.52
CA ARG A 364 -11.83 19.02 -12.61
C ARG A 364 -11.48 20.48 -12.90
N GLY A 365 -11.97 21.05 -13.99
CA GLY A 365 -11.71 22.44 -14.40
C GLY A 365 -11.30 22.56 -15.87
N TYR A 366 -10.77 23.73 -16.25
CA TYR A 366 -10.28 23.97 -17.60
C TYR A 366 -8.82 23.54 -17.71
N ILE A 367 -8.49 22.80 -18.76
CA ILE A 367 -7.12 22.41 -19.07
C ILE A 367 -6.81 22.72 -20.54
N ALA A 368 -5.60 23.22 -20.79
CA ALA A 368 -5.08 23.51 -22.12
C ALA A 368 -3.73 22.81 -22.31
N TYR A 369 -3.50 22.24 -23.48
CA TYR A 369 -2.21 21.70 -23.87
C TYR A 369 -1.46 22.72 -24.72
N VAL A 370 -0.22 23.02 -24.35
CA VAL A 370 0.62 24.07 -24.95
C VAL A 370 1.92 23.54 -25.55
N GLY A 371 2.02 22.21 -25.74
CA GLY A 371 3.19 21.58 -26.37
C GLY A 371 3.28 21.84 -27.87
N THR A 372 4.48 21.57 -28.43
CA THR A 372 4.79 21.82 -29.85
C THR A 372 4.39 20.68 -30.79
N VAL A 373 4.31 19.46 -30.26
CA VAL A 373 3.81 18.26 -30.94
C VAL A 373 2.36 18.02 -30.52
N ASP A 374 1.56 17.30 -31.29
CA ASP A 374 0.20 16.97 -30.84
C ASP A 374 0.18 15.94 -29.71
N LEU A 375 -0.99 15.74 -29.10
CA LEU A 375 -1.16 14.80 -27.98
C LEU A 375 -0.95 13.33 -28.40
N GLU A 376 -1.24 12.98 -29.65
CA GLU A 376 -1.03 11.62 -30.15
C GLU A 376 0.48 11.32 -30.24
N GLU A 377 1.26 12.25 -30.77
CA GLU A 377 2.72 12.16 -30.86
C GLU A 377 3.37 12.20 -29.47
N LEU A 378 2.88 13.02 -28.54
CA LEU A 378 3.35 13.04 -27.16
C LEU A 378 3.17 11.67 -26.46
N MET A 379 2.03 11.01 -26.70
CA MET A 379 1.68 9.72 -26.10
C MET A 379 2.26 8.51 -26.86
N ALA A 380 2.70 8.68 -28.11
CA ALA A 380 3.30 7.61 -28.91
C ALA A 380 4.60 7.10 -28.28
N GLU A 381 4.93 5.80 -28.45
CA GLU A 381 6.16 5.23 -27.93
C GLU A 381 7.41 5.85 -28.59
N ASP A 382 8.44 6.13 -27.79
CA ASP A 382 9.75 6.53 -28.31
C ASP A 382 10.37 5.29 -29.00
N PRO A 383 10.85 5.39 -30.26
CA PRO A 383 11.54 4.30 -30.95
C PRO A 383 12.70 3.69 -30.13
N MET A 384 13.30 4.45 -29.22
CA MET A 384 14.38 3.98 -28.34
C MET A 384 13.91 3.01 -27.25
N ASP A 385 12.66 3.12 -26.78
CA ASP A 385 12.07 2.22 -25.77
C ASP A 385 11.77 0.83 -26.33
N GLN A 386 11.44 0.73 -27.62
CA GLN A 386 11.24 -0.54 -28.32
C GLN A 386 12.54 -1.39 -28.36
N CYS A 387 13.69 -0.74 -28.58
CA CYS A 387 14.96 -1.43 -28.70
C CYS A 387 15.47 -2.00 -27.36
N GLN A 388 15.16 -1.33 -26.24
CA GLN A 388 15.54 -1.81 -24.90
C GLN A 388 14.66 -2.98 -24.44
N ARG A 389 13.35 -2.99 -24.78
CA ARG A 389 12.48 -4.14 -24.52
C ARG A 389 12.91 -5.38 -25.31
N GLU A 390 13.30 -5.23 -26.57
CA GLU A 390 13.80 -6.36 -27.39
C GLU A 390 15.12 -6.94 -26.86
N GLN A 391 16.02 -6.10 -26.35
CA GLN A 391 17.31 -6.54 -25.79
C GLN A 391 17.19 -7.15 -24.38
N GLY A 392 16.24 -6.67 -23.56
CA GLY A 392 15.96 -7.24 -22.24
C GLY A 392 15.37 -8.66 -22.29
N VAL A 393 14.63 -8.99 -23.36
CA VAL A 393 14.05 -10.33 -23.59
C VAL A 393 15.08 -11.30 -24.18
N GLN A 394 16.14 -10.83 -24.85
CA GLN A 394 17.13 -11.69 -25.50
C GLN A 394 18.28 -12.18 -24.61
N MET A 395 18.54 -11.58 -23.45
CA MET A 395 19.68 -11.95 -22.61
C MET A 395 19.44 -13.16 -21.68
N GLY A 396 18.24 -13.76 -21.69
CA GLY A 396 17.91 -14.95 -20.89
C GLY A 396 18.13 -16.29 -21.59
N GLY A 397 18.69 -16.31 -22.80
CA GLY A 397 18.79 -17.53 -23.61
C GLY A 397 20.16 -17.77 -24.20
N MET A 398 21.17 -18.08 -23.39
CA MET A 398 22.34 -18.85 -23.87
C MET A 398 22.88 -19.79 -22.78
N THR A 399 22.62 -21.08 -23.01
CA THR A 399 23.33 -22.33 -22.62
C THR A 399 23.83 -22.54 -21.20
#